data_AF-A0A6L3X2G4-F1
#
_entry.id   AF-A0A6L3X2G4-F1
#
_cell.length_a   1.000
_cell.length_b   1.000
_cell.length_c   1.000
_cell.angle_alpha   90.00
_cell.angle_beta   90.00
_cell.angle_gamma   90.00
#
_symmetry.space_group_name_H-M   'P 1'
#
loop_
_entity.id
_entity.type
_entity.pdbx_description
1 polymer ?
#
loop_
_entity_poly.entity_id
_entity_poly.type
_entity_poly.pdbx_seq_one_letter_code
_entity_poly.pdbx_strand_id
1 'polypeptide(L)'
;GSAALVTTVYDLTMANYGLERGLNDENCATSYDDVKAYTPAWAEQITGVPRAQITRIAREFAENADKTHGRSMIIVGAGLNHWYHLDMNYRGLINMLVFCGCV
;
A
#
# COMPACT_ATOMS: atom_id res chain seq x y z
N GLY A 1 -10.37 -11.05 36.94
CA GLY A 1 -9.83 -10.38 35.74
C GLY A 1 -10.69 -10.73 34.55
N SER A 2 -10.87 -9.82 33.60
CA SER A 2 -11.57 -10.07 32.34
C SER A 2 -10.59 -10.53 31.24
N ALA A 3 -11.10 -11.20 30.19
CA ALA A 3 -10.33 -11.61 29.01
C ALA A 3 -10.65 -10.72 27.80
N ALA A 4 -9.70 -10.58 26.87
CA ALA A 4 -9.83 -9.80 25.64
C ALA A 4 -9.09 -10.46 24.47
N LEU A 5 -9.58 -10.26 23.24
CA LEU A 5 -8.90 -10.64 22.00
C LEU A 5 -8.02 -9.49 21.50
N VAL A 6 -6.86 -9.82 20.98
CA VAL A 6 -5.88 -8.86 20.47
C VAL A 6 -5.27 -9.36 19.16
N THR A 7 -4.75 -8.44 18.36
CA THR A 7 -4.01 -8.73 17.13
C THR A 7 -2.89 -7.71 16.96
N THR A 8 -1.94 -7.98 16.06
CA THR A 8 -0.85 -7.06 15.79
C THR A 8 -1.26 -5.98 14.77
N VAL A 9 -0.55 -4.86 14.78
CA VAL A 9 -0.71 -3.81 13.75
C VAL A 9 -0.32 -4.34 12.36
N TYR A 10 0.62 -5.29 12.30
CA TYR A 10 0.99 -5.94 11.05
C TYR A 10 -0.19 -6.70 10.44
N ASP A 11 -0.87 -7.52 11.23
CA ASP A 11 -2.02 -8.29 10.75
C ASP A 11 -3.17 -7.37 10.31
N LEU A 12 -3.45 -6.29 11.07
CA LEU A 12 -4.42 -5.28 10.68
C LEU A 12 -4.04 -4.55 9.39
N THR A 13 -2.75 -4.27 9.18
CA THR A 13 -2.26 -3.58 7.99
C THR A 13 -2.38 -4.48 6.76
N MET A 14 -2.00 -5.75 6.85
CA MET A 14 -2.13 -6.69 5.74
C MET A 14 -3.61 -6.90 5.36
N ALA A 15 -4.50 -6.98 6.35
CA ALA A 15 -5.95 -7.05 6.11
C ALA A 15 -6.49 -5.76 5.47
N ASN A 16 -6.07 -4.58 5.93
CA ASN A 16 -6.48 -3.30 5.35
C ASN A 16 -6.06 -3.15 3.87
N TYR A 17 -4.89 -3.68 3.49
CA TYR A 17 -4.42 -3.69 2.10
C TYR A 17 -5.04 -4.82 1.25
N GLY A 18 -5.95 -5.63 1.80
CA GLY A 18 -6.66 -6.67 1.07
C GLY A 18 -5.79 -7.85 0.65
N LEU A 19 -4.76 -8.20 1.43
CA LEU A 19 -3.86 -9.32 1.13
C LEU A 19 -4.42 -10.64 1.67
N GLU A 20 -4.77 -11.57 0.79
CA GLU A 20 -5.19 -12.93 1.16
C GLU A 20 -4.01 -13.73 1.75
N ARG A 21 -4.25 -14.42 2.88
CA ARG A 21 -3.19 -15.09 3.68
C ARG A 21 -3.54 -16.54 4.08
N GLY A 22 -4.44 -17.19 3.33
CA GLY A 22 -4.90 -18.56 3.56
C GLY A 22 -6.13 -18.66 4.48
N LEU A 23 -6.83 -17.54 4.70
CA LEU A 23 -8.01 -17.43 5.56
C LEU A 23 -9.31 -17.42 4.75
N ASN A 24 -9.22 -17.30 3.42
CA ASN A 24 -10.37 -17.20 2.51
C ASN A 24 -11.25 -15.98 2.82
N ASP A 25 -10.64 -14.80 2.97
CA ASP A 25 -11.38 -13.56 3.14
C ASP A 25 -11.90 -13.11 1.78
N GLU A 26 -13.23 -13.11 1.62
CA GLU A 26 -13.91 -12.69 0.38
C GLU A 26 -13.60 -11.25 -0.02
N ASN A 27 -13.13 -10.41 0.90
CA ASN A 27 -12.76 -9.02 0.64
C ASN A 27 -11.29 -8.86 0.24
N CYS A 28 -10.46 -9.88 0.44
CA CYS A 28 -9.08 -9.87 0.00
C CYS A 28 -8.97 -10.19 -1.50
N ALA A 29 -7.93 -9.65 -2.12
CA ALA A 29 -7.67 -9.84 -3.54
C ALA A 29 -7.01 -11.20 -3.80
N THR A 30 -7.48 -11.89 -4.84
CA THR A 30 -6.84 -13.12 -5.35
C THR A 30 -5.80 -12.84 -6.43
N SER A 31 -5.84 -11.65 -7.03
CA SER A 31 -4.89 -11.17 -8.04
C SER A 31 -4.86 -9.64 -8.09
N TYR A 32 -3.87 -9.06 -8.77
CA TYR A 32 -3.83 -7.61 -9.01
C TYR A 32 -4.94 -7.10 -9.93
N ASP A 33 -5.59 -7.99 -10.69
CA ASP A 33 -6.68 -7.67 -11.60
C ASP A 33 -8.06 -7.68 -10.91
N ASP A 34 -8.13 -8.18 -9.69
CA ASP A 34 -9.35 -8.19 -8.88
C ASP A 34 -9.69 -6.77 -8.39
N VAL A 35 -10.95 -6.38 -8.49
CA VAL A 35 -11.43 -5.06 -8.05
C VAL A 35 -11.80 -5.14 -6.58
N LYS A 36 -10.77 -5.20 -5.73
CA LYS A 36 -10.87 -5.12 -4.26
C LYS A 36 -10.20 -3.85 -3.77
N ALA A 37 -10.51 -3.43 -2.55
CA ALA A 37 -9.96 -2.20 -1.99
C ALA A 37 -8.43 -2.19 -2.12
N TYR A 38 -7.89 -1.12 -2.70
CA TYR A 38 -6.45 -0.85 -2.85
C TYR A 38 -5.65 -1.76 -3.79
N THR A 39 -6.29 -2.58 -4.64
CA THR A 39 -5.56 -3.31 -5.70
C THR A 39 -5.15 -2.37 -6.85
N PRO A 40 -4.20 -2.78 -7.72
CA PRO A 40 -3.90 -2.05 -8.94
C PRO A 40 -5.13 -1.85 -9.85
N ALA A 41 -5.99 -2.86 -10.01
CA ALA A 41 -7.23 -2.74 -10.78
C ALA A 41 -8.23 -1.75 -10.16
N TRP A 42 -8.35 -1.72 -8.83
CA TRP A 42 -9.16 -0.72 -8.14
C TRP A 42 -8.59 0.69 -8.31
N ALA A 43 -7.28 0.86 -8.12
CA ALA A 43 -6.62 2.16 -8.23
C ALA A 43 -6.70 2.74 -9.65
N GLU A 44 -6.65 1.89 -10.68
CA GLU A 44 -6.87 2.29 -12.07
C GLU A 44 -8.24 2.93 -12.28
N GLN A 45 -9.31 2.38 -11.68
CA GLN A 45 -10.65 2.97 -11.78
C GLN A 45 -10.77 4.32 -11.05
N ILE A 46 -10.08 4.48 -9.91
CA ILE A 46 -10.14 5.71 -9.10
C ILE A 46 -9.29 6.83 -9.71
N THR A 47 -8.11 6.50 -10.23
CA THR A 47 -7.09 7.49 -10.62
C THR A 47 -6.94 7.67 -12.13
N GLY A 48 -7.41 6.70 -12.91
CA GLY A 48 -7.16 6.62 -14.35
C GLY A 48 -5.74 6.17 -14.74
N VAL A 49 -4.86 5.89 -13.77
CA VAL A 49 -3.49 5.41 -14.05
C VAL A 49 -3.52 3.92 -14.38
N PRO A 50 -2.92 3.46 -15.49
CA PRO A 50 -2.94 2.04 -15.85
C PRO A 50 -2.33 1.14 -14.77
N ARG A 51 -3.03 0.07 -14.39
CA ARG A 51 -2.64 -0.90 -13.36
C ARG A 51 -1.27 -1.51 -13.62
N ALA A 52 -0.91 -1.67 -14.90
CA ALA A 52 0.40 -2.18 -15.31
C ALA A 52 1.52 -1.21 -14.91
N GLN A 53 1.30 0.10 -15.00
CA GLN A 53 2.26 1.11 -14.54
C GLN A 53 2.36 1.11 -13.02
N ILE A 54 1.22 1.07 -12.31
CA ILE A 54 1.19 0.97 -10.84
C ILE A 54 2.02 -0.22 -10.36
N THR A 55 1.75 -1.40 -10.93
CA THR A 55 2.44 -2.65 -10.57
C THR A 55 3.93 -2.60 -10.90
N ARG A 56 4.28 -2.10 -12.09
CA ARG A 56 5.68 -2.00 -12.54
C ARG A 56 6.48 -1.06 -11.65
N ILE A 57 6.01 0.16 -11.44
CA ILE A 57 6.75 1.16 -10.66
C ILE A 57 6.84 0.78 -9.19
N ALA A 58 5.79 0.20 -8.60
CA ALA A 58 5.85 -0.32 -7.23
C ALA A 58 6.93 -1.41 -7.08
N ARG A 59 7.02 -2.32 -8.06
CA ARG A 59 8.04 -3.38 -8.08
C ARG A 59 9.45 -2.82 -8.25
N GLU A 60 9.66 -1.94 -9.23
CA GLU A 60 10.97 -1.32 -9.49
C GLU A 60 11.44 -0.48 -8.28
N PHE A 61 10.53 0.26 -7.64
CA PHE A 61 10.84 1.06 -6.45
C PHE A 61 11.30 0.19 -5.27
N ALA A 62 10.58 -0.90 -4.99
CA ALA A 62 10.93 -1.84 -3.93
C ALA A 62 12.21 -2.61 -4.27
N GLU A 63 12.40 -3.04 -5.52
CA GLU A 63 13.59 -3.74 -5.98
C GLU A 63 14.85 -2.88 -5.85
N ASN A 64 14.77 -1.58 -6.17
CA ASN A 64 15.88 -0.66 -5.92
C ASN A 64 16.15 -0.52 -4.42
N ALA A 65 15.12 -0.35 -3.59
CA ALA A 65 15.30 -0.21 -2.15
C ALA A 65 15.95 -1.45 -1.52
N ASP A 66 15.51 -2.64 -1.92
CA ASP A 66 16.09 -3.92 -1.49
C ASP A 66 17.58 -4.01 -1.87
N LYS A 67 17.92 -3.83 -3.16
CA LYS A 67 19.30 -3.89 -3.65
C LYS A 67 20.23 -2.88 -2.99
N THR A 68 19.69 -1.71 -2.63
CA THR A 68 20.48 -0.56 -2.20
C THR A 68 20.38 -0.28 -0.70
N HIS A 69 19.66 -1.13 0.05
CA HIS A 69 19.37 -0.97 1.47
C HIS A 69 18.70 0.38 1.79
N GLY A 70 17.53 0.62 1.20
CA GLY A 70 16.67 1.76 1.51
C GLY A 70 16.91 3.02 0.66
N ARG A 71 17.66 2.96 -0.44
CA ARG A 71 17.95 4.15 -1.27
C ARG A 71 16.93 4.38 -2.38
N SER A 72 15.64 4.25 -2.06
CA SER A 72 14.51 4.75 -2.87
C SER A 72 13.83 5.90 -2.15
N MET A 73 13.61 7.04 -2.81
CA MET A 73 13.08 8.25 -2.18
C MET A 73 11.89 8.81 -2.95
N ILE A 74 10.95 9.41 -2.22
CA ILE A 74 9.82 10.15 -2.78
C ILE A 74 9.95 11.62 -2.36
N ILE A 75 10.04 12.52 -3.34
CA ILE A 75 9.98 13.97 -3.10
C ILE A 75 8.53 14.40 -3.27
N VAL A 76 7.92 14.91 -2.20
CA VAL A 76 6.51 15.33 -2.16
C VAL A 76 6.38 16.75 -1.65
N GLY A 77 5.36 17.48 -2.13
CA GLY A 77 5.10 18.87 -1.73
C GLY A 77 3.62 19.25 -1.77
N ALA A 78 3.34 20.55 -1.93
CA ALA A 78 2.00 21.14 -1.81
C ALA A 78 0.93 20.51 -2.73
N GLY A 79 1.32 19.95 -3.88
CA GLY A 79 0.39 19.29 -4.80
C GLY A 79 -0.40 18.13 -4.18
N LEU A 80 0.15 17.47 -3.16
CA LEU A 80 -0.55 16.45 -2.36
C LEU A 80 -0.93 16.98 -0.97
N ASN A 81 -0.17 17.94 -0.43
CA ASN A 81 -0.35 18.45 0.94
C ASN A 81 -1.50 19.44 1.11
N HIS A 82 -1.92 20.14 0.06
CA HIS A 82 -2.97 21.17 0.17
C HIS A 82 -4.37 20.63 -0.11
N TRP A 83 -4.56 19.32 -0.01
CA TRP A 83 -5.87 18.68 -0.11
C TRP A 83 -6.50 18.49 1.27
N TYR A 84 -7.83 18.48 1.33
CA TYR A 84 -8.55 18.23 2.59
C TYR A 84 -8.16 16.89 3.24
N HIS A 85 -7.90 15.87 2.40
CA HIS A 85 -7.41 14.55 2.84
C HIS A 85 -5.89 14.41 2.69
N LEU A 86 -5.11 15.47 2.95
CA LEU A 86 -3.65 15.46 2.86
C LEU A 86 -3.00 14.29 3.61
N ASP A 87 -3.55 13.94 4.78
CA ASP A 87 -2.98 12.90 5.63
C ASP A 87 -3.05 11.53 4.96
N MET A 88 -4.07 11.28 4.13
CA MET A 88 -4.21 10.02 3.40
C MET A 88 -3.17 9.94 2.27
N ASN A 89 -2.94 11.06 1.57
CA ASN A 89 -1.89 11.16 0.56
C ASN A 89 -0.50 10.89 1.19
N TYR A 90 -0.20 11.53 2.32
CA TYR A 90 1.08 11.36 3.00
C TYR A 90 1.26 9.96 3.57
N ARG A 91 0.27 9.42 4.28
CA ARG A 91 0.38 8.08 4.87
C ARG A 91 0.53 6.98 3.81
N GLY A 92 -0.06 7.16 2.62
CA GLY A 92 0.18 6.27 1.49
C GLY A 92 1.65 6.24 1.06
N LEU A 93 2.25 7.41 0.84
CA LEU A 93 3.67 7.52 0.44
C LEU A 93 4.62 7.08 1.57
N ILE A 94 4.31 7.45 2.82
CA ILE A 94 5.10 7.06 4.00
C ILE A 94 5.09 5.54 4.17
N ASN A 95 3.94 4.88 4.03
CA ASN A 95 3.88 3.41 4.11
C ASN A 95 4.77 2.76 3.04
N MET A 96 4.81 3.28 1.81
CA MET A 96 5.73 2.77 0.77
C MET A 96 7.19 2.84 1.21
N LEU A 97 7.62 3.96 1.78
CA LEU A 97 8.98 4.15 2.28
C LEU A 97 9.28 3.23 3.46
N VAL A 98 8.36 3.12 4.43
CA VAL A 98 8.51 2.27 5.62
C VAL A 98 8.58 0.80 5.22
N PHE A 99 7.73 0.32 4.31
CA PHE A 99 7.76 -1.07 3.84
C PHE A 99 9.04 -1.41 3.09
N CYS A 100 9.69 -0.42 2.49
CA CYS A 100 10.95 -0.60 1.76
C CYS A 100 12.20 -0.26 2.60
N GLY A 101 12.05 0.08 3.89
CA GLY A 101 13.18 0.46 4.75
C GLY A 101 13.93 1.71 4.30
N CYS A 102 13.22 2.68 3.69
CA CYS A 102 13.81 3.89 3.12
C CYS A 102 13.79 5.11 4.05
N VAL A 103 13.25 4.97 5.27
CA VAL A 103 13.20 6.02 6.30
C VAL A 103 14.38 5.90 7.24
#